data_AF-A0A841FQ22-F1
#
_entry.id   AF-A0A841FQ22-F1
#
_cell.length_a   1.000
_cell.length_b   1.000
_cell.length_c   1.000
_cell.angle_alpha   90.00
_cell.angle_beta   90.00
_cell.angle_gamma   90.00
#
_symmetry.space_group_name_H-M   'P 1'
#
loop_
_entity.id
_entity.type
_entity.pdbx_description
1 polymer ?
#
loop_
_entity_poly.entity_id
_entity_poly.type
_entity_poly.pdbx_seq_one_letter_code
_entity_poly.pdbx_strand_id
1 'polypeptide(L)'
;MSDYFEQYGWTRAEVVDALRDSADGDLLAMAALDLIIGHGMWLKRTEFLDCIDIDDEHDAPMWASIDWPRAVGVYTPCSGSERTILRIAASLATRQVEISFALVSGLDATNTRLVMNAIAAATGHRDLIRGEQS
;
A
#
# COMPACT_ATOMS: atom_id res chain seq x y z
N MET A 1 19.72 9.13 -7.00
CA MET A 1 18.83 8.93 -5.85
C MET A 1 19.08 7.50 -5.42
N SER A 2 19.84 7.30 -4.34
CA SER A 2 20.09 5.95 -3.80
C SER A 2 18.76 5.33 -3.40
N ASP A 3 18.65 4.00 -3.50
CA ASP A 3 17.48 3.32 -2.93
C ASP A 3 17.53 3.47 -1.42
N TYR A 4 16.43 3.91 -0.79
CA TYR A 4 16.39 4.14 0.67
C TYR A 4 16.81 2.88 1.44
N PHE A 5 16.47 1.70 0.91
CA PHE A 5 16.80 0.42 1.53
C PHE A 5 18.23 -0.05 1.26
N GLU A 6 18.92 0.47 0.22
CA GLU A 6 20.30 0.07 -0.10
C GLU A 6 21.25 0.40 1.06
N GLN A 7 20.95 1.45 1.83
CA GLN A 7 21.73 1.81 3.03
C GLN A 7 21.67 0.73 4.14
N TYR A 8 20.67 -0.16 4.07
CA TYR A 8 20.47 -1.30 4.95
C TYR A 8 20.77 -2.64 4.27
N GLY A 9 21.20 -2.63 2.99
CA GLY A 9 21.53 -3.85 2.25
C GLY A 9 20.37 -4.52 1.52
N TRP A 10 19.19 -3.89 1.45
CA TRP A 10 18.05 -4.41 0.69
C TRP A 10 17.68 -3.50 -0.48
N THR A 11 17.05 -4.07 -1.49
CA THR A 11 16.41 -3.34 -2.58
C THR A 11 14.94 -3.09 -2.27
N ARG A 12 14.35 -2.05 -2.86
CA ARG A 12 12.89 -1.84 -2.77
C ARG A 12 12.09 -3.05 -3.27
N ALA A 13 12.61 -3.80 -4.25
CA ALA A 13 11.95 -4.99 -4.77
C ALA A 13 11.88 -6.10 -3.70
N GLU A 14 12.99 -6.38 -3.02
CA GLU A 14 13.04 -7.37 -1.94
C GLU A 14 12.09 -7.00 -0.79
N VAL A 15 12.02 -5.71 -0.42
CA VAL A 15 11.06 -5.23 0.60
C VAL A 15 9.61 -5.40 0.14
N VAL A 16 9.31 -5.12 -1.13
CA VAL A 16 7.96 -5.32 -1.69
C VAL A 16 7.57 -6.80 -1.71
N ASP A 17 8.51 -7.69 -2.03
CA ASP A 17 8.27 -9.13 -2.02
C ASP A 17 8.07 -9.63 -0.59
N ALA A 18 8.89 -9.20 0.38
CA ALA A 18 8.71 -9.51 1.80
C ALA A 18 7.35 -9.02 2.35
N LEU A 19 6.91 -7.82 1.95
CA LEU A 19 5.58 -7.30 2.32
C LEU A 19 4.45 -8.18 1.79
N ARG A 20 4.58 -8.68 0.55
CA ARG A 20 3.59 -9.57 -0.06
C ARG A 20 3.57 -10.94 0.59
N ASP A 21 4.75 -11.52 0.84
CA ASP A 21 4.88 -12.80 1.53
C ASP A 21 4.30 -12.73 2.95
N SER A 22 4.53 -11.61 3.64
CA SER A 22 3.99 -11.36 4.99
C SER A 22 2.47 -11.17 5.02
N ALA A 23 1.86 -10.76 3.89
CA ALA A 23 0.43 -10.56 3.75
C ALA A 23 -0.30 -11.74 3.09
N ASP A 24 0.42 -12.81 2.70
CA ASP A 24 -0.18 -13.96 2.03
C ASP A 24 -1.28 -14.59 2.90
N GLY A 25 -2.39 -14.95 2.25
CA GLY A 25 -3.60 -15.43 2.94
C GLY A 25 -4.52 -14.37 3.54
N ASP A 26 -4.11 -13.09 3.64
CA ASP A 26 -4.97 -11.98 4.05
C ASP A 26 -5.35 -11.09 2.85
N LEU A 27 -6.59 -11.23 2.38
CA LEU A 27 -7.11 -10.48 1.24
C LEU A 27 -7.12 -8.96 1.48
N LEU A 28 -7.35 -8.52 2.73
CA LEU A 28 -7.42 -7.10 3.07
C LEU A 28 -6.01 -6.48 3.04
N ALA A 29 -5.04 -7.16 3.67
CA ALA A 29 -3.65 -6.74 3.67
C ALA A 29 -3.08 -6.72 2.25
N MET A 30 -3.31 -7.78 1.45
CA MET A 30 -2.87 -7.85 0.06
C MET A 30 -3.51 -6.76 -0.80
N ALA A 31 -4.80 -6.47 -0.62
CA ALA A 31 -5.46 -5.40 -1.37
C ALA A 31 -4.89 -4.01 -1.04
N ALA A 32 -4.55 -3.76 0.23
CA ALA A 32 -3.90 -2.51 0.65
C ALA A 32 -2.51 -2.36 0.02
N LEU A 33 -1.71 -3.43 0.01
CA LEU A 33 -0.39 -3.45 -0.62
C LEU A 33 -0.49 -3.25 -2.13
N ASP A 34 -1.37 -3.99 -2.81
CA ASP A 34 -1.62 -3.87 -4.25
C ASP A 34 -2.01 -2.42 -4.63
N LEU A 35 -2.81 -1.75 -3.78
CA LEU A 35 -3.19 -0.35 -3.98
C LEU A 35 -2.00 0.61 -3.88
N ILE A 36 -1.16 0.47 -2.85
CA ILE A 36 0.04 1.32 -2.66
C ILE A 36 1.07 1.08 -3.76
N ILE A 37 1.35 -0.18 -4.09
CA ILE A 37 2.28 -0.59 -5.14
C ILE A 37 1.78 -0.09 -6.49
N GLY A 38 0.49 -0.31 -6.80
CA GLY A 38 -0.14 0.11 -8.05
C GLY A 38 -0.19 1.63 -8.23
N HIS A 39 -0.36 2.39 -7.14
CA HIS A 39 -0.25 3.84 -7.19
C HIS A 39 1.20 4.33 -7.38
N GLY A 40 2.17 3.66 -6.74
CA GLY A 40 3.61 3.81 -7.01
C GLY A 40 4.27 5.10 -6.51
N MET A 41 3.53 6.06 -5.97
CA MET A 41 4.08 7.33 -5.46
C MET A 41 4.58 7.24 -4.02
N TRP A 42 3.89 6.50 -3.15
CA TRP A 42 4.25 6.39 -1.72
C TRP A 42 5.58 5.66 -1.49
N LEU A 43 5.89 4.64 -2.31
CA LEU A 43 7.15 3.91 -2.24
C LEU A 43 8.39 4.71 -2.70
N LYS A 44 8.20 5.95 -3.14
CA LYS A 44 9.28 6.88 -3.51
C LYS A 44 9.57 7.92 -2.42
N ARG A 45 8.77 7.95 -1.34
CA ARG A 45 8.86 8.94 -0.27
C ARG A 45 9.56 8.34 0.93
N THR A 46 10.70 8.89 1.31
CA THR A 46 11.49 8.41 2.44
C THR A 46 10.68 8.38 3.73
N GLU A 47 9.86 9.41 3.99
CA GLU A 47 9.07 9.46 5.23
C GLU A 47 8.00 8.35 5.31
N PHE A 48 7.53 7.85 4.16
CA PHE A 48 6.65 6.68 4.12
C PHE A 48 7.45 5.38 4.27
N LEU A 49 8.62 5.28 3.65
CA LEU A 49 9.49 4.11 3.78
C LEU A 49 9.98 3.91 5.21
N ASP A 50 10.14 4.99 5.99
CA ASP A 50 10.43 4.96 7.43
C ASP A 50 9.32 4.30 8.28
N CYS A 51 8.14 4.07 7.70
CA CYS A 51 7.00 3.38 8.35
C CYS A 51 6.93 1.90 7.99
N ILE A 52 7.89 1.37 7.23
CA ILE A 52 8.00 -0.04 6.93
C ILE A 52 8.92 -0.67 7.98
N ASP A 53 8.35 -1.53 8.81
CA ASP A 53 9.09 -2.34 9.76
C ASP A 53 9.58 -3.60 9.04
N ILE A 54 10.89 -3.84 9.09
CA ILE A 54 11.55 -5.01 8.51
C ILE A 54 12.17 -5.79 9.65
N ASP A 55 11.90 -7.09 9.69
CA ASP A 55 12.52 -8.05 10.60
C ASP A 55 13.25 -9.11 9.77
N ASP A 56 14.56 -9.20 9.93
CA ASP A 56 15.48 -10.01 9.12
C ASP A 56 16.32 -10.99 9.96
N GLU A 57 15.74 -11.57 11.03
CA GLU A 57 16.41 -12.60 11.82
C GLU A 57 17.13 -13.64 10.93
N HIS A 58 18.42 -13.86 11.20
CA HIS A 58 19.41 -14.49 10.31
C HIS A 58 19.07 -15.90 9.75
N ASP A 59 18.02 -16.55 10.24
CA ASP A 59 17.59 -17.90 9.83
C ASP A 59 16.12 -17.95 9.32
N ALA A 60 15.43 -16.81 9.22
CA ALA A 60 14.05 -16.71 8.75
C ALA A 60 13.95 -15.95 7.42
N PRO A 61 12.93 -16.23 6.59
CA PRO A 61 12.58 -15.34 5.49
C PRO A 61 12.32 -13.93 6.03
N MET A 62 12.85 -12.92 5.34
CA MET A 62 12.63 -11.51 5.65
C MET A 62 11.13 -11.24 5.82
N TRP A 63 10.75 -10.72 6.99
CA TRP A 63 9.39 -10.30 7.27
C TRP A 63 9.30 -8.78 7.16
N ALA A 64 8.21 -8.27 6.61
CA ALA A 64 7.99 -6.84 6.51
C ALA A 64 6.52 -6.48 6.75
N SER A 65 6.28 -5.35 7.39
CA SER A 65 4.95 -4.79 7.55
C SER A 65 4.96 -3.26 7.47
N ILE A 66 3.81 -2.67 7.17
CA ILE A 66 3.63 -1.21 7.20
C ILE A 66 2.91 -0.86 8.51
N ASP A 67 3.48 0.03 9.30
CA ASP A 67 2.76 0.71 10.39
C ASP A 67 1.76 1.70 9.77
N TRP A 68 0.56 1.21 9.47
CA TRP A 68 -0.49 1.98 8.79
C TRP A 68 -0.94 3.24 9.57
N PRO A 69 -1.18 3.18 10.89
CA PRO A 69 -1.46 4.38 11.70
C PRO A 69 -0.35 5.43 11.61
N ARG A 70 0.93 5.03 11.67
CA ARG A 70 2.05 5.95 11.52
C ARG A 70 2.13 6.50 10.11
N ALA A 71 1.96 5.65 9.09
CA ALA A 71 2.02 6.02 7.69
C ALA A 71 1.01 7.12 7.33
N VAL A 72 -0.25 7.02 7.78
CA VAL A 72 -1.26 8.07 7.53
C VAL A 72 -0.97 9.39 8.24
N GLY A 73 -0.12 9.38 9.27
CA GLY A 73 0.34 10.55 10.02
C GLY A 73 1.58 11.23 9.44
N VAL A 74 2.23 10.63 8.44
CA VAL A 74 3.44 11.17 7.83
C VAL A 74 3.18 12.54 7.19
N TYR A 75 4.02 13.51 7.53
CA TYR A 75 4.01 14.83 6.93
C TYR A 75 4.98 14.90 5.75
N THR A 76 4.44 14.87 4.53
CA THR A 76 5.21 14.99 3.28
C THR A 76 4.35 15.70 2.22
N PRO A 77 4.94 16.49 1.31
CA PRO A 77 4.20 17.07 0.20
C PRO A 77 3.46 16.01 -0.62
N CYS A 78 2.14 16.06 -0.57
CA CYS A 78 1.26 15.17 -1.31
C CYS A 78 -0.02 15.92 -1.72
N SER A 79 -0.59 15.50 -2.84
CA SER A 79 -1.90 15.93 -3.29
C SER A 79 -3.01 15.31 -2.41
N GLY A 80 -4.22 15.88 -2.51
CA GLY A 80 -5.40 15.29 -1.86
C GLY A 80 -5.66 13.85 -2.32
N SER A 81 -5.48 13.56 -3.61
CA SER A 81 -5.67 12.21 -4.17
C SER A 81 -4.68 11.20 -3.57
N GLU A 82 -3.39 11.55 -3.52
CA GLU A 82 -2.36 10.68 -2.93
C GLU A 82 -2.66 10.40 -1.45
N ARG A 83 -3.07 11.41 -0.69
CA ARG A 83 -3.47 11.27 0.71
C ARG A 83 -4.70 10.38 0.86
N THR A 84 -5.69 10.52 -0.01
CA THR A 84 -6.87 9.64 -0.02
C THR A 84 -6.47 8.20 -0.31
N ILE A 85 -5.60 7.93 -1.29
CA ILE A 85 -5.12 6.57 -1.60
C ILE A 85 -4.46 5.92 -0.38
N LEU A 86 -3.56 6.64 0.31
CA LEU A 86 -2.91 6.12 1.51
C LEU A 86 -3.91 5.79 2.61
N ARG A 87 -4.90 6.65 2.85
CA ARG A 87 -5.95 6.41 3.85
C ARG A 87 -6.84 5.22 3.48
N ILE A 88 -7.16 5.02 2.20
CA ILE A 88 -7.91 3.85 1.74
C ILE A 88 -7.10 2.58 2.02
N ALA A 89 -5.84 2.53 1.59
CA ALA A 89 -4.97 1.39 1.84
C ALA A 89 -4.86 1.07 3.34
N ALA A 90 -4.62 2.08 4.17
CA ALA A 90 -4.58 1.91 5.62
C ALA A 90 -5.92 1.41 6.19
N SER A 91 -7.06 1.91 5.73
CA SER A 91 -8.37 1.45 6.18
C SER A 91 -8.71 0.01 5.78
N LEU A 92 -8.11 -0.48 4.69
CA LEU A 92 -8.22 -1.89 4.29
C LEU A 92 -7.37 -2.74 5.22
N ALA A 93 -6.12 -2.35 5.48
CA ALA A 93 -5.19 -3.16 6.25
C ALA A 93 -5.40 -3.11 7.78
N THR A 94 -6.07 -2.09 8.32
CA THR A 94 -6.31 -1.98 9.76
C THR A 94 -7.63 -1.31 10.09
N ARG A 95 -8.25 -1.73 11.21
CA ARG A 95 -9.47 -1.13 11.74
C ARG A 95 -9.25 0.22 12.43
N GLN A 96 -7.99 0.63 12.63
CA GLN A 96 -7.65 1.87 13.33
C GLN A 96 -7.77 3.12 12.45
N VAL A 97 -7.85 2.95 11.13
CA VAL A 97 -7.94 4.05 10.18
C VAL A 97 -9.31 4.03 9.52
N GLU A 98 -10.15 5.00 9.88
CA GLU A 98 -11.43 5.20 9.22
C GLU A 98 -11.30 6.14 8.00
N ILE A 99 -12.13 5.88 7.00
CA ILE A 99 -12.24 6.70 5.80
C ILE A 99 -13.69 7.07 5.48
N SER A 100 -13.89 8.33 5.09
CA SER A 100 -15.14 8.80 4.51
C SER A 100 -15.15 8.58 3.00
N PHE A 101 -16.21 7.92 2.49
CA PHE A 101 -16.43 7.75 1.05
C PHE A 101 -16.55 9.08 0.29
N ALA A 102 -16.90 10.17 0.96
CA ALA A 102 -16.91 11.49 0.32
C ALA A 102 -15.53 11.87 -0.24
N LEU A 103 -14.44 11.40 0.38
CA LEU A 103 -13.07 11.65 -0.09
C LEU A 103 -12.76 10.92 -1.41
N VAL A 104 -13.47 9.83 -1.71
CA VAL A 104 -13.32 9.06 -2.96
C VAL A 104 -13.82 9.86 -4.16
N SER A 105 -14.77 10.78 -3.96
CA SER A 105 -15.33 11.60 -5.06
C SER A 105 -14.34 12.53 -5.74
N GLY A 106 -13.20 12.82 -5.10
CA GLY A 106 -12.15 13.68 -5.63
C GLY A 106 -11.03 12.94 -6.38
N LEU A 107 -11.13 11.62 -6.56
CA LEU A 107 -10.12 10.83 -7.27
C LEU A 107 -10.26 10.98 -8.79
N ASP A 108 -9.14 11.02 -9.49
CA ASP A 108 -9.13 10.87 -10.96
C ASP A 108 -9.51 9.45 -11.39
N ALA A 109 -9.73 9.24 -12.69
CA ALA A 109 -10.15 7.94 -13.24
C ALA A 109 -9.16 6.81 -12.95
N THR A 110 -7.85 7.09 -12.99
CA THR A 110 -6.81 6.09 -12.76
C THR A 110 -6.84 5.64 -11.30
N ASN A 111 -6.85 6.59 -10.37
CA ASN A 111 -6.90 6.34 -8.93
C ASN A 111 -8.24 5.70 -8.50
N THR A 112 -9.35 6.10 -9.11
CA THR A 112 -10.66 5.47 -8.90
C THR A 112 -10.63 4.00 -9.28
N ARG A 113 -10.05 3.65 -10.44
CA ARG A 113 -9.94 2.25 -10.87
C ARG A 113 -9.06 1.43 -9.92
N LEU A 114 -7.94 1.99 -9.44
CA LEU A 114 -7.09 1.32 -8.45
C LEU A 114 -7.85 1.01 -7.15
N VAL A 115 -8.61 1.98 -6.65
CA VAL A 115 -9.44 1.79 -5.44
C VAL A 115 -10.52 0.74 -5.65
N MET A 116 -11.23 0.75 -6.78
CA MET A 116 -12.24 -0.27 -7.08
C MET A 116 -11.63 -1.67 -7.17
N ASN A 117 -10.46 -1.80 -7.81
CA ASN A 117 -9.72 -3.06 -7.86
C ASN A 117 -9.31 -3.54 -6.46
N ALA A 118 -8.85 -2.64 -5.59
CA ALA A 118 -8.48 -2.97 -4.22
C ALA A 118 -9.69 -3.45 -3.40
N ILE A 119 -10.84 -2.77 -3.50
CA ILE A 119 -12.08 -3.20 -2.82
C ILE A 119 -12.56 -4.56 -3.34
N ALA A 120 -12.52 -4.78 -4.66
CA ALA A 120 -12.85 -6.06 -5.25
C ALA A 120 -11.90 -7.17 -4.78
N ALA A 121 -10.60 -6.89 -4.70
CA ALA A 121 -9.61 -7.82 -4.16
C ALA A 121 -9.85 -8.15 -2.68
N ALA A 122 -10.08 -7.13 -1.86
CA ALA A 122 -10.37 -7.23 -0.43
C ALA A 122 -11.61 -8.09 -0.12
N THR A 123 -12.54 -8.19 -1.06
CA THR A 123 -13.78 -8.97 -0.95
C THR A 123 -13.73 -10.31 -1.68
N GLY A 124 -12.59 -10.68 -2.28
CA GLY A 124 -12.44 -11.94 -3.02
C GLY A 124 -13.09 -11.94 -4.42
N HIS A 125 -13.38 -10.77 -4.97
CA HIS A 125 -14.12 -10.59 -6.22
C HIS A 125 -13.28 -9.90 -7.32
N ARG A 126 -11.98 -10.24 -7.43
CA ARG A 126 -11.02 -9.60 -8.35
C ARG A 126 -11.49 -9.53 -9.81
N ASP A 127 -12.36 -10.44 -10.24
CA ASP A 127 -12.88 -10.48 -11.61
C ASP A 127 -14.01 -9.48 -11.90
N LEU A 128 -14.64 -8.87 -10.88
CA LEU A 128 -15.75 -7.92 -11.08
C LEU A 128 -15.36 -6.67 -11.86
N ILE A 129 -14.12 -6.19 -11.70
CA ILE A 129 -13.64 -4.96 -12.33
C ILE A 129 -12.83 -5.27 -13.61
N ARG A 130 -12.61 -6.55 -13.94
CA ARG A 130 -12.09 -6.98 -15.25
C ARG A 130 -13.20 -6.87 -16.32
N GLY A 131 -13.64 -5.66 -16.60
CA GLY A 131 -14.52 -5.32 -17.73
C GLY A 131 -13.77 -4.56 -18.81
N GLU A 132 -13.60 -5.21 -19.96
CA GLU A 132 -13.30 -4.67 -21.30
C GLU A 132 -12.08 -3.74 -21.45
N GLN A 133 -10.90 -4.33 -21.67
CA GLN A 133 -9.98 -3.76 -22.65
C GLN A 133 -10.35 -4.36 -24.01
N SER A 134 -11.14 -3.62 -24.79
CA SER A 134 -11.30 -3.85 -26.23
C SER A 134 -10.63 -2.72 -27.00
#